data_AF-A0A427B354-F1
#
_entry.id   AF-A0A427B354-F1
#
_cell.length_a   1.000
_cell.length_b   1.000
_cell.length_c   1.000
_cell.angle_alpha   90.00
_cell.angle_beta   90.00
_cell.angle_gamma   90.00
#
_symmetry.space_group_name_H-M   'P 1'
#
loop_
_entity.id
_entity.type
_entity.pdbx_description
1 polymer ?
#
loop_
_entity_poly.entity_id
_entity_poly.type
_entity_poly.pdbx_seq_one_letter_code
_entity_poly.pdbx_strand_id
1 'polypeptide(L)'
;MKLSALLTSAGINIGVCALLLSLYSVLRKQPGNVSVYFGRRLAEEHGRHRDSYILERFVPSPSWIVKAWQYTEEEILSAAGLDAVVFLRAIVFRLWVHCLVLYIISCAACVLLYFVRTHSVL
;
A
#
# COMPACT_ATOMS: atom_id res chain seq x y z
N MET A 1 26.55 11.24 -1.82
CA MET A 1 25.74 10.84 -0.63
C MET A 1 26.23 9.49 -0.15
N LYS A 2 26.35 9.25 1.16
CA LYS A 2 26.77 7.94 1.67
C LYS A 2 25.60 6.97 1.55
N LEU A 3 25.74 5.94 0.72
CA LEU A 3 24.74 4.89 0.53
C LEU A 3 24.27 4.29 1.87
N SER A 4 25.20 4.14 2.82
CA SER A 4 24.90 3.69 4.18
C SER A 4 23.89 4.59 4.91
N ALA A 5 24.03 5.91 4.82
CA ALA A 5 23.10 6.84 5.47
C ALA A 5 21.70 6.76 4.85
N LEU A 6 21.62 6.58 3.53
CA LEU A 6 20.36 6.41 2.82
C LEU A 6 19.69 5.08 3.18
N LEU A 7 20.44 3.98 3.22
CA LEU A 7 19.96 2.66 3.63
C LEU A 7 19.50 2.65 5.09
N THR A 8 20.25 3.26 6.01
CA THR A 8 19.85 3.37 7.41
C THR A 8 18.56 4.17 7.55
N SER A 9 18.45 5.32 6.87
CA SER A 9 17.22 6.13 6.90
C SER A 9 16.03 5.38 6.29
N ALA A 10 16.21 4.76 5.13
CA ALA A 10 15.16 3.96 4.47
C ALA A 10 14.73 2.79 5.35
N GLY A 11 15.70 2.07 5.94
CA GLY A 11 15.45 0.95 6.84
C GLY A 11 14.65 1.36 8.08
N ILE A 12 14.98 2.48 8.72
CA ILE A 12 14.22 3.01 9.86
C ILE A 12 12.78 3.33 9.44
N ASN A 13 12.57 4.02 8.32
CA ASN A 13 11.23 4.37 7.84
C ASN A 13 10.42 3.12 7.49
N ILE A 14 11.01 2.14 6.80
CA ILE A 14 10.35 0.87 6.47
C ILE A 14 9.97 0.11 7.75
N GLY A 15 10.89 0.04 8.73
CA GLY A 15 10.64 -0.62 10.02
C GLY A 15 9.50 0.03 10.80
N VAL A 16 9.49 1.36 10.88
CA VAL A 16 8.40 2.12 11.52
C VAL A 16 7.08 1.91 10.79
N CYS A 17 7.06 1.96 9.46
CA CYS A 17 5.87 1.67 8.66
C CYS A 17 5.34 0.26 8.91
N ALA A 18 6.21 -0.76 8.93
CA ALA A 18 5.81 -2.15 9.19
C ALA A 18 5.25 -2.32 10.61
N LEU A 19 5.86 -1.68 11.61
CA LEU A 19 5.38 -1.68 12.99
C LEU A 19 3.98 -1.05 13.09
N LEU A 20 3.78 0.12 12.47
CA LEU A 20 2.49 0.82 12.46
C LEU A 20 1.41 0.03 11.70
N LEU A 21 1.75 -0.57 10.56
CA LEU A 21 0.82 -1.43 9.80
C LEU A 21 0.43 -2.69 10.58
N SER A 22 1.37 -3.28 11.30
CA SER A 22 1.11 -4.40 12.20
C SER A 22 0.18 -4.00 13.34
N LEU A 23 0.50 -2.88 14.01
CA LEU A 23 -0.32 -2.32 15.09
C LEU A 23 -1.74 -2.02 14.60
N TYR A 24 -1.88 -1.33 13.46
CA TYR A 24 -3.18 -1.08 12.83
C TYR A 24 -3.95 -2.36 12.55
N SER A 25 -3.27 -3.39 12.04
CA SER A 25 -3.89 -4.69 11.72
C SER A 25 -4.44 -5.41 12.95
N VAL A 26 -3.82 -5.23 14.13
CA VAL A 26 -4.31 -5.75 15.41
C VAL A 26 -5.42 -4.86 15.98
N LEU A 27 -5.21 -3.54 16.04
CA LEU A 27 -6.14 -2.58 16.64
C LEU A 27 -7.50 -2.57 15.93
N ARG A 28 -7.53 -2.66 14.60
CA ARG A 28 -8.80 -2.71 13.81
C ARG A 28 -9.65 -3.95 14.10
N LYS A 29 -9.05 -5.01 14.67
CA LYS A 29 -9.75 -6.24 15.04
C LYS A 29 -10.31 -6.17 16.47
N GLN A 30 -9.83 -5.28 17.33
CA GLN A 30 -10.27 -5.14 18.73
C GLN A 30 -11.68 -4.52 18.83
N PRO A 31 -12.59 -5.05 19.67
CA PRO A 31 -14.02 -4.70 19.62
C PRO A 31 -14.27 -3.28 20.14
N GLY A 32 -13.50 -2.86 21.16
CA GLY A 32 -13.58 -1.52 21.74
C GLY A 32 -13.08 -0.40 20.81
N ASN A 33 -12.36 -0.73 19.72
CA ASN A 33 -11.81 0.27 18.80
C ASN A 33 -12.47 0.24 17.41
N VAL A 34 -13.46 -0.65 17.19
CA VAL A 34 -14.15 -0.77 15.89
C VAL A 34 -14.88 0.52 15.52
N SER A 35 -15.49 1.21 16.48
CA SER A 35 -16.25 2.46 16.25
C SER A 35 -15.38 3.63 15.77
N VAL A 36 -14.07 3.60 16.04
CA VAL A 36 -13.12 4.63 15.61
C VAL A 36 -12.65 4.36 14.18
N TYR A 37 -12.37 3.08 13.85
CA TYR A 37 -11.88 2.71 12.52
C TYR A 37 -12.97 2.51 11.47
N PHE A 38 -14.18 2.18 11.90
CA PHE A 38 -15.34 1.99 11.03
C PHE A 38 -16.42 2.98 11.46
N GLY A 39 -16.98 3.72 10.50
CA GLY A 39 -18.10 4.61 10.76
C GLY A 39 -19.28 3.87 11.39
N ARG A 40 -20.09 4.56 12.20
CA ARG A 40 -21.17 3.95 13.02
C ARG A 40 -22.07 2.97 12.25
N ARG A 41 -22.43 3.28 11.00
CA ARG A 41 -23.26 2.41 10.13
C ARG A 41 -22.53 1.14 9.66
N LEU A 42 -21.23 1.22 9.39
CA LEU A 42 -20.39 0.06 9.01
C LEU A 42 -20.07 -0.82 10.23
N ALA A 43 -19.93 -0.22 11.41
CA ALA A 43 -19.70 -0.95 12.66
C ALA A 43 -20.92 -1.80 13.08
N GLU A 44 -22.14 -1.31 12.86
CA GLU A 44 -23.39 -2.01 13.19
C GLU A 44 -23.63 -3.25 12.32
N GLU A 45 -23.43 -3.17 10.99
CA GLU A 45 -23.54 -4.34 10.11
C GLU A 45 -22.44 -5.37 10.38
N HIS A 46 -21.21 -4.90 10.61
CA HIS A 46 -20.06 -5.76 10.78
C HIS A 46 -20.03 -6.44 12.16
N GLY A 47 -20.78 -5.94 13.15
CA GLY A 47 -20.97 -6.56 14.46
C GLY A 47 -21.77 -7.87 14.42
N ARG A 48 -22.75 -7.99 13.51
CA ARG A 48 -23.63 -9.19 13.42
C ARG A 48 -22.96 -10.44 12.82
N HIS A 49 -21.85 -10.29 12.10
CA HIS A 49 -21.18 -11.39 11.39
C HIS A 49 -19.86 -11.84 12.07
N ARG A 50 -19.48 -11.23 13.20
CA ARG A 50 -18.10 -11.29 13.75
C ARG A 50 -17.92 -12.21 14.98
N ASP A 51 -18.89 -13.04 15.32
CA ASP A 51 -18.81 -13.89 16.53
C ASP A 51 -17.84 -15.09 16.40
N SER A 52 -17.26 -15.38 15.22
CA SER A 52 -16.57 -16.67 14.99
C SER A 52 -15.03 -16.66 15.03
N TYR A 53 -14.33 -15.52 15.21
CA TYR A 53 -12.87 -15.44 14.90
C TYR A 53 -11.98 -14.83 16.02
N ILE A 54 -12.18 -15.25 17.27
CA ILE A 54 -11.44 -14.71 18.43
C ILE A 54 -9.92 -14.96 18.34
N LEU A 55 -9.47 -16.05 17.69
CA LEU A 55 -8.04 -16.41 17.53
C LEU A 55 -7.33 -15.74 16.35
N GLU A 56 -8.03 -15.39 15.26
CA GLU A 56 -7.44 -14.62 14.14
C GLU A 56 -7.15 -13.15 14.51
N ARG A 57 -7.57 -12.72 15.72
CA ARG A 57 -7.53 -11.35 16.18
C ARG A 57 -6.13 -10.79 16.41
N PHE A 58 -5.17 -11.65 16.73
CA PHE A 58 -3.80 -11.26 17.11
C PHE A 58 -2.76 -11.46 16.00
N VAL A 59 -3.14 -12.09 14.88
CA VAL A 59 -2.23 -12.25 13.74
C VAL A 59 -2.35 -11.02 12.83
N PRO A 60 -1.24 -10.31 12.52
CA PRO A 60 -1.23 -9.27 11.49
C PRO A 60 -1.58 -9.94 10.17
N SER A 61 -2.82 -9.72 9.71
CA SER A 61 -3.32 -10.32 8.47
C SER A 61 -3.36 -9.24 7.40
N PRO A 62 -2.67 -9.43 6.26
CA PRO A 62 -2.75 -8.53 5.12
C PRO A 62 -4.07 -8.71 4.34
N SER A 63 -4.97 -9.62 4.76
CA SER A 63 -6.21 -9.93 4.02
C SER A 63 -7.12 -8.71 3.84
N TRP A 64 -7.03 -7.69 4.69
CA TRP A 64 -7.76 -6.44 4.50
C TRP A 64 -7.25 -5.63 3.30
N ILE A 65 -5.95 -5.71 3.00
CA ILE A 65 -5.34 -5.06 1.83
C ILE A 65 -5.83 -5.77 0.56
N VAL A 66 -5.79 -7.11 0.55
CA VAL A 66 -6.29 -7.91 -0.58
C VAL A 66 -7.77 -7.63 -0.81
N LYS A 67 -8.57 -7.58 0.26
CA LYS A 67 -9.99 -7.24 0.16
C LYS A 67 -10.22 -5.83 -0.34
N ALA A 68 -9.41 -4.85 0.11
CA ALA A 68 -9.48 -3.48 -0.39
C ALA A 68 -9.16 -3.38 -1.89
N TRP A 69 -8.28 -4.24 -2.40
CA TRP A 69 -7.92 -4.30 -3.81
C TRP A 69 -9.02 -4.89 -4.70
N GLN A 70 -9.92 -5.69 -4.14
CA GLN A 70 -11.02 -6.33 -4.88
C GLN A 70 -12.19 -5.38 -5.16
N TYR A 71 -12.22 -4.20 -4.56
CA TYR A 71 -13.28 -3.22 -4.78
C TYR A 71 -13.22 -2.63 -6.19
N THR A 72 -14.36 -2.61 -6.86
CA THR A 72 -14.55 -1.97 -8.16
C THR A 72 -14.81 -0.48 -8.03
N GLU A 73 -14.57 0.27 -9.11
CA GLU A 73 -14.79 1.72 -9.12
C GLU A 73 -16.26 2.10 -8.83
N GLU A 74 -17.23 1.28 -9.27
CA GLU A 74 -18.66 1.50 -9.03
C GLU A 74 -19.03 1.33 -7.54
N GLU A 75 -18.41 0.35 -6.87
CA GLU A 75 -18.58 0.17 -5.42
C GLU A 75 -17.95 1.32 -4.64
N ILE A 76 -16.81 1.82 -5.09
CA ILE A 76 -16.15 2.99 -4.48
C ILE A 76 -16.97 4.26 -4.73
N LEU A 77 -17.52 4.43 -5.94
CA LEU A 77 -18.36 5.57 -6.30
C LEU A 77 -19.63 5.61 -5.45
N SER A 78 -20.30 4.47 -5.27
CA SER A 78 -21.52 4.36 -4.47
C SER A 78 -21.28 4.48 -2.97
N ALA A 79 -20.13 4.01 -2.46
CA ALA A 79 -19.81 4.07 -1.03
C ALA A 79 -19.14 5.38 -0.57
N ALA A 80 -18.26 5.95 -1.39
CA ALA A 80 -17.37 7.05 -1.01
C ALA A 80 -17.51 8.31 -1.90
N GLY A 81 -18.18 8.22 -3.05
CA GLY A 81 -18.42 9.37 -3.93
C GLY A 81 -17.39 9.55 -5.05
N LEU A 82 -17.61 10.59 -5.86
CA LEU A 82 -16.82 10.87 -7.07
C LEU A 82 -15.40 11.35 -6.75
N ASP A 83 -15.23 12.14 -5.70
CA ASP A 83 -13.95 12.67 -5.24
C ASP A 83 -12.98 11.54 -4.84
N ALA A 84 -13.48 10.51 -4.16
CA ALA A 84 -12.70 9.32 -3.81
C ALA A 84 -12.19 8.57 -5.06
N VAL A 85 -13.06 8.37 -6.06
CA VAL A 85 -12.70 7.71 -7.33
C VAL A 85 -11.65 8.52 -8.09
N VAL A 86 -11.84 9.84 -8.20
CA VAL A 86 -10.89 10.72 -8.87
C VAL A 86 -9.53 10.71 -8.15
N PHE A 87 -9.52 10.73 -6.82
CA PHE A 87 -8.29 10.64 -6.03
C PHE A 87 -7.55 9.32 -6.26
N LEU A 88 -8.27 8.19 -6.25
CA LEU A 88 -7.69 6.88 -6.52
C LEU A 88 -7.10 6.82 -7.93
N ARG A 89 -7.85 7.27 -8.95
CA ARG A 89 -7.37 7.36 -10.33
C ARG A 89 -6.12 8.24 -10.45
N ALA A 90 -6.06 9.35 -9.72
CA ALA A 90 -4.89 10.21 -9.71
C ALA A 90 -3.65 9.51 -9.11
N ILE A 91 -3.81 8.71 -8.05
CA ILE A 91 -2.72 7.91 -7.47
C ILE A 91 -2.24 6.85 -8.47
N VAL A 92 -3.16 6.06 -9.04
CA VAL A 92 -2.84 5.00 -10.01
C VAL A 92 -2.13 5.58 -11.22
N PHE A 93 -2.65 6.69 -11.76
CA PHE A 93 -2.03 7.39 -12.89
C PHE A 93 -0.62 7.88 -12.56
N ARG A 94 -0.40 8.50 -11.39
CA ARG A 94 0.94 8.95 -10.97
C ARG A 94 1.93 7.78 -10.85
N LEU A 95 1.51 6.67 -10.25
CA LEU A 95 2.34 5.46 -10.13
C LEU A 95 2.68 4.89 -11.50
N TRP A 96 1.71 4.80 -12.41
CA TRP A 96 1.93 4.30 -13.76
C TRP A 96 2.94 5.16 -14.53
N VAL A 97 2.77 6.49 -14.53
CA VAL A 97 3.71 7.42 -15.17
C VAL A 97 5.11 7.29 -14.55
N HIS A 98 5.22 7.22 -13.23
CA HIS A 98 6.51 7.10 -12.55
C HIS A 98 7.23 5.79 -12.91
N CYS A 99 6.52 4.66 -12.89
CA CYS A 99 7.06 3.36 -13.28
C CYS A 99 7.50 3.35 -14.75
N LEU A 100 6.72 3.94 -15.65
CA LEU A 100 7.07 4.05 -17.07
C LEU A 100 8.36 4.85 -17.27
N VAL A 101 8.49 5.99 -16.61
CA VAL A 101 9.69 6.83 -16.67
C VAL A 101 10.91 6.09 -16.11
N LEU A 102 10.78 5.45 -14.96
CA LEU A 102 11.86 4.65 -14.37
C LEU A 102 12.31 3.51 -15.28
N TYR A 103 11.37 2.85 -15.94
CA TYR A 103 11.66 1.80 -16.91
C TYR A 103 12.48 2.32 -18.09
N ILE A 104 12.03 3.42 -18.72
CA ILE A 104 12.72 4.04 -19.86
C ILE A 104 14.14 4.47 -19.47
N ILE A 105 14.30 5.15 -18.33
CA ILE A 105 15.61 5.63 -17.83
C ILE A 105 16.54 4.44 -17.56
N SER A 106 16.02 3.39 -16.92
CA SER A 106 16.82 2.19 -16.62
C SER A 106 17.29 1.48 -17.88
N CYS A 107 16.40 1.33 -18.88
CA CYS A 107 16.76 0.76 -20.18
C CYS A 107 17.82 1.60 -20.91
N ALA A 108 17.64 2.93 -20.96
CA ALA A 108 18.60 3.83 -21.59
C ALA A 108 19.96 3.77 -20.89
N ALA A 109 19.99 3.77 -19.56
CA ALA A 109 21.22 3.62 -18.78
C ALA A 109 21.93 2.30 -19.06
N CYS A 110 21.19 1.17 -19.10
CA CYS A 110 21.75 -0.14 -19.45
C CYS A 110 22.37 -0.15 -20.86
N VAL A 111 21.69 0.43 -21.85
CA VAL A 111 22.18 0.51 -23.23
C VAL A 111 23.44 1.37 -23.33
N LEU A 112 23.45 2.55 -22.69
CA LEU A 112 24.61 3.43 -22.67
C LEU A 112 25.81 2.75 -21.98
N LEU A 113 25.59 2.09 -20.85
CA LEU A 113 26.64 1.34 -20.15
C LEU A 113 27.19 0.18 -21.00
N TYR A 114 26.33 -0.49 -21.78
CA TYR A 114 26.76 -1.52 -22.72
C TYR A 114 27.66 -0.95 -23.82
N PHE A 115 27.26 0.14 -24.48
CA PHE A 115 28.08 0.78 -25.50
C PHE A 115 29.42 1.28 -24.97
N VAL A 116 29.43 1.95 -23.82
CA VAL A 116 30.66 2.42 -23.16
C VAL A 116 31.59 1.25 -22.86
N ARG A 117 31.06 0.14 -22.35
CA ARG A 117 31.85 -1.06 -22.06
C ARG A 117 32.43 -1.68 -23.34
N THR A 118 31.64 -1.81 -24.39
CA THR A 118 32.09 -2.40 -25.66
C THR A 118 33.17 -1.55 -26.32
N HIS A 119 33.03 -0.22 -26.33
CA HIS A 119 34.05 0.69 -26.89
C HIS A 119 35.31 0.81 -26.02
N SER A 120 35.26 0.45 -24.73
CA SER A 120 36.44 0.44 -23.85
C SER A 120 37.26 -0.85 -23.95
N VAL A 121 36.71 -1.90 -24.58
CA VAL A 121 37.35 -3.23 -24.70
C VAL A 121 37.92 -3.47 -26.11
N LEU A 122 37.56 -2.62 -27.09
CA LEU A 122 38.20 -2.51 -28.40
C LEU A 122 39.36 -1.51 -28.36
#